data_AF-A0A935QW97-F1
#
_entry.id   AF-A0A935QW97-F1
#
_cell.length_a   1.000
_cell.length_b   1.000
_cell.length_c   1.000
_cell.angle_alpha   90.00
_cell.angle_beta   90.00
_cell.angle_gamma   90.00
#
_symmetry.space_group_name_H-M   'P 1'
#
loop_
_entity.id
_entity.type
_entity.pdbx_description
1 polymer ?
#
loop_
_entity_poly.entity_id
_entity_poly.type
_entity_poly.pdbx_seq_one_letter_code
_entity_poly.pdbx_strand_id
1 'polypeptide(L)'
;MTSPRIKLLRVERRMVEGAHRPPLVLASDGHRYVLKLGSQDPDFPVSELIAAGLGSRLGVPMPAYAVLEAEPGLLNLLEALGDDDALELLGALKTSGGACFGSRLLPNPLTRWTPGLHRALKLDDGVLAKILAFDALIENGDRRNAHNPNMLVSNGAIWAIDHGQSLPRRPRLPARATPLPLRGAHHLGDRRGVPHGPHERDPAGERADG
;
A
#
# COMPACT_ATOMS: atom_id res chain seq x y z
N MET A 1 -17.52 7.38 -4.77
CA MET A 1 -17.44 6.26 -5.73
C MET A 1 -16.89 5.03 -5.03
N THR A 2 -17.65 3.94 -5.07
CA THR A 2 -17.37 2.63 -4.48
C THR A 2 -16.35 1.84 -5.28
N SER A 3 -15.55 1.00 -4.63
CA SER A 3 -14.63 0.06 -5.30
C SER A 3 -15.41 -0.89 -6.22
N PRO A 4 -14.88 -1.25 -7.41
CA PRO A 4 -15.59 -2.12 -8.33
C PRO A 4 -15.82 -3.51 -7.72
N ARG A 5 -17.02 -4.04 -7.89
CA ARG A 5 -17.37 -5.42 -7.52
C ARG A 5 -17.39 -6.27 -8.78
N ILE A 6 -16.65 -7.38 -8.79
CA ILE A 6 -16.46 -8.22 -9.99
C ILE A 6 -16.60 -9.69 -9.57
N LYS A 7 -17.18 -10.51 -10.45
CA LYS A 7 -17.36 -11.93 -10.14
C LYS A 7 -16.04 -12.68 -10.22
N LEU A 8 -15.73 -13.47 -9.21
CA LEU A 8 -14.65 -14.44 -9.21
C LEU A 8 -15.13 -15.70 -9.94
N LEU A 9 -14.52 -16.02 -11.09
CA LEU A 9 -14.96 -17.14 -11.91
C LEU A 9 -14.28 -18.45 -11.55
N ARG A 10 -12.96 -18.42 -11.36
CA ARG A 10 -12.18 -19.63 -11.05
C ARG A 10 -10.86 -19.30 -10.37
N VAL A 11 -10.37 -20.27 -9.62
CA VAL A 11 -8.99 -20.31 -9.11
C VAL A 11 -8.11 -20.96 -10.18
N GLU A 12 -7.02 -20.31 -10.57
CA GLU A 12 -6.10 -20.85 -11.57
C GLU A 12 -4.96 -21.63 -10.92
N ARG A 13 -4.33 -21.06 -9.88
CA ARG A 13 -3.23 -21.67 -9.11
C ARG A 13 -2.94 -20.86 -7.86
N ARG A 14 -2.11 -21.37 -6.96
CA ARG A 14 -1.44 -20.53 -5.94
C ARG A 14 -0.14 -19.93 -6.48
N MET A 15 0.18 -18.73 -6.02
CA MET A 15 1.46 -18.11 -6.30
C MET A 15 2.58 -18.86 -5.57
N VAL A 16 3.69 -19.09 -6.27
CA VAL A 16 4.91 -19.69 -5.68
C VAL A 16 5.67 -18.65 -4.86
N GLU A 17 5.58 -17.39 -5.27
CA GLU A 17 6.27 -16.26 -4.66
C GLU A 17 5.29 -15.43 -3.82
N GLY A 18 5.79 -14.89 -2.70
CA GLY A 18 5.02 -14.11 -1.74
C GLY A 18 4.64 -14.88 -0.48
N ALA A 19 4.48 -14.15 0.63
CA ALA A 19 4.02 -14.74 1.88
C ALA A 19 2.64 -15.38 1.69
N HIS A 20 2.42 -16.54 2.31
CA HIS A 20 1.14 -17.28 2.31
C HIS A 20 0.65 -17.82 0.95
N ARG A 21 1.47 -17.75 -0.11
CA ARG A 21 1.18 -18.35 -1.44
C ARG A 21 -0.25 -18.03 -1.92
N PRO A 22 -0.57 -16.73 -2.12
CA PRO A 22 -1.94 -16.30 -2.36
C PRO A 22 -2.54 -16.94 -3.64
N PRO A 23 -3.85 -17.20 -3.67
CA PRO A 23 -4.51 -17.68 -4.88
C PRO A 23 -4.49 -16.64 -6.01
N LEU A 24 -4.18 -17.10 -7.21
CA LEU A 24 -4.38 -16.36 -8.45
C LEU A 24 -5.70 -16.80 -9.08
N VAL A 25 -6.58 -15.85 -9.36
CA VAL A 25 -7.92 -16.10 -9.86
C VAL A 25 -8.19 -15.36 -11.16
N LEU A 26 -9.14 -15.88 -11.94
CA LEU A 26 -9.70 -15.21 -13.11
C LEU A 26 -11.07 -14.61 -12.75
N ALA A 27 -11.28 -13.34 -13.09
CA ALA A 27 -12.52 -12.63 -12.85
C ALA A 27 -13.32 -12.38 -14.15
N SER A 28 -14.58 -11.97 -14.00
CA SER A 28 -15.52 -11.80 -15.12
C SER A 28 -15.19 -10.63 -16.06
N ASP A 29 -14.28 -9.75 -15.69
CA ASP A 29 -13.73 -8.70 -16.55
C ASP A 29 -12.60 -9.20 -17.48
N GLY A 30 -12.28 -10.50 -17.42
CA GLY A 30 -11.21 -11.11 -18.20
C GLY A 30 -9.81 -10.86 -17.64
N HIS A 31 -9.69 -10.31 -16.43
CA HIS A 31 -8.41 -10.05 -15.78
C HIS A 31 -8.11 -11.05 -14.66
N ARG A 32 -6.82 -11.20 -14.39
CA ARG A 32 -6.32 -12.04 -13.31
C ARG A 32 -6.06 -11.19 -12.08
N TYR A 33 -6.39 -11.74 -10.91
CA TYR A 33 -6.24 -11.07 -9.63
C TYR A 33 -5.54 -12.00 -8.64
N VAL A 34 -4.65 -11.42 -7.85
CA VAL A 34 -4.07 -12.05 -6.66
C VAL A 34 -5.01 -11.78 -5.50
N LEU A 35 -5.53 -12.83 -4.89
CA LEU A 35 -6.42 -12.71 -3.74
C LEU A 35 -5.66 -12.40 -2.47
N LYS A 36 -6.17 -11.43 -1.71
CA LYS A 36 -5.77 -11.17 -0.34
C LYS A 36 -6.89 -11.68 0.57
N LEU A 37 -6.60 -12.76 1.28
CA LEU A 37 -7.51 -13.40 2.22
C LEU A 37 -7.15 -12.95 3.63
N GLY A 38 -8.17 -12.68 4.46
CA GLY A 38 -7.98 -12.45 5.89
C GLY A 38 -7.82 -13.78 6.61
N SER A 39 -6.67 -14.44 6.51
CA SER A 39 -6.50 -15.77 7.12
C SER A 39 -6.11 -15.74 8.60
N GLN A 40 -5.70 -14.58 9.16
CA GLN A 40 -5.38 -14.45 10.60
C GLN A 40 -5.82 -13.13 11.24
N ASP A 41 -6.04 -12.09 10.46
CA ASP A 41 -6.52 -10.80 10.94
C ASP A 41 -7.77 -10.40 10.13
N PRO A 42 -8.96 -10.36 10.77
CA PRO A 42 -10.20 -10.00 10.08
C PRO A 42 -10.21 -8.56 9.56
N ASP A 43 -9.37 -7.66 10.11
CA ASP A 43 -9.27 -6.27 9.66
C ASP A 43 -8.36 -6.12 8.42
N PHE A 44 -7.50 -7.10 8.13
CA PHE A 44 -6.50 -7.05 7.04
C PHE A 44 -7.10 -6.73 5.66
N PRO A 45 -8.21 -7.37 5.21
CA PRO A 45 -8.81 -7.05 3.92
C PRO A 45 -9.46 -5.66 3.87
N VAL A 46 -9.89 -5.12 5.02
CA VAL A 46 -10.51 -3.80 5.12
C VAL A 46 -9.43 -2.71 5.02
N SER A 47 -8.31 -2.86 5.74
CA SER A 47 -7.17 -1.95 5.64
C SER A 47 -6.64 -1.89 4.20
N GLU A 48 -6.46 -3.05 3.57
CA GLU A 48 -6.02 -3.13 2.17
C GLU A 48 -6.98 -2.36 1.24
N LEU A 49 -8.29 -2.57 1.37
CA LEU A 49 -9.30 -1.92 0.55
C LEU A 49 -9.30 -0.39 0.74
N ILE A 50 -9.21 0.08 1.99
CA ILE A 50 -9.19 1.51 2.29
C ILE A 50 -7.90 2.15 1.76
N ALA A 51 -6.75 1.54 2.03
CA ALA A 51 -5.46 2.05 1.56
C ALA A 51 -5.42 2.09 0.02
N ALA A 52 -5.82 1.02 -0.66
CA ALA A 52 -5.91 1.01 -2.12
C ALA A 52 -6.89 2.09 -2.64
N GLY A 53 -8.02 2.27 -1.94
CA GLY A 53 -8.99 3.35 -2.11
C GLY A 53 -8.37 4.75 -2.11
N LEU A 54 -7.57 5.03 -1.09
CA LEU A 54 -6.92 6.32 -0.87
C LEU A 54 -5.75 6.53 -1.83
N GLY A 55 -4.83 5.58 -1.92
CA GLY A 55 -3.63 5.71 -2.73
C GLY A 55 -3.94 5.85 -4.22
N SER A 56 -4.95 5.12 -4.72
CA SER A 56 -5.42 5.29 -6.10
C SER A 56 -5.90 6.72 -6.38
N ARG A 57 -6.62 7.35 -5.44
CA ARG A 57 -7.08 8.75 -5.57
C ARG A 57 -5.95 9.77 -5.45
N LEU A 58 -4.94 9.45 -4.65
CA LEU A 58 -3.73 10.27 -4.50
C LEU A 58 -2.75 10.07 -5.67
N GLY A 59 -3.06 9.17 -6.61
CA GLY A 59 -2.21 8.86 -7.76
C GLY A 59 -0.91 8.15 -7.38
N VAL A 60 -0.93 7.36 -6.30
CA VAL A 60 0.13 6.43 -5.93
C VAL A 60 0.12 5.28 -6.96
N PRO A 61 1.28 4.88 -7.52
CA PRO A 61 1.30 3.76 -8.45
C PRO A 61 1.04 2.46 -7.70
N MET A 62 -0.10 1.84 -7.98
CA MET A 62 -0.52 0.57 -7.39
C MET A 62 -1.35 -0.21 -8.41
N PRO A 63 -1.38 -1.54 -8.35
CA PRO A 63 -2.22 -2.32 -9.25
C PRO A 63 -3.68 -1.89 -9.12
N ALA A 64 -4.42 -1.96 -10.22
CA ALA A 64 -5.87 -1.87 -10.15
C ALA A 64 -6.40 -2.94 -9.19
N TYR A 65 -7.48 -2.66 -8.49
CA TYR A 65 -8.05 -3.58 -7.51
C TYR A 65 -9.56 -3.65 -7.63
N ALA A 66 -10.12 -4.73 -7.09
CA ALA A 66 -11.55 -4.96 -7.05
C ALA A 66 -11.93 -5.72 -5.77
N VAL A 67 -13.20 -5.60 -5.39
CA VAL A 67 -13.84 -6.56 -4.48
C VAL A 67 -14.35 -7.70 -5.36
N LEU A 68 -13.79 -8.89 -5.17
CA LEU A 68 -14.15 -10.08 -5.91
C LEU A 68 -15.18 -10.89 -5.16
N GLU A 69 -16.23 -11.29 -5.85
CA GLU A 69 -17.36 -12.01 -5.29
C GLU A 69 -17.40 -13.45 -5.83
N ALA A 70 -17.26 -14.41 -4.92
CA ALA A 70 -17.40 -15.82 -5.24
C ALA A 70 -18.87 -16.18 -5.41
N GLU A 71 -19.21 -16.67 -6.60
CA GLU A 71 -20.55 -17.21 -6.87
C GLU A 71 -20.73 -18.59 -6.20
N PRO A 72 -21.97 -18.99 -5.85
CA PRO A 72 -22.24 -20.27 -5.19
C PRO A 72 -21.63 -21.49 -5.91
N GLY A 73 -21.61 -21.47 -7.25
CA GLY A 73 -21.00 -22.54 -8.04
C GLY A 73 -19.50 -22.72 -7.77
N LEU A 74 -18.76 -21.64 -7.51
CA LEU A 74 -17.35 -21.73 -7.13
C LEU A 74 -17.18 -22.32 -5.73
N LEU A 75 -18.03 -21.91 -4.78
CA LEU A 75 -17.97 -22.44 -3.42
C LEU A 75 -18.22 -23.95 -3.39
N ASN A 76 -19.21 -24.42 -4.16
CA ASN A 76 -19.50 -25.84 -4.32
C ASN A 76 -18.34 -26.60 -4.99
N LEU A 77 -17.69 -25.98 -5.98
CA LEU A 77 -16.51 -26.57 -6.62
C LEU A 77 -15.34 -26.72 -5.64
N LEU A 78 -15.05 -25.69 -4.84
CA LEU A 78 -13.99 -25.74 -3.83
C LEU A 78 -14.27 -26.81 -2.77
N GLU A 79 -15.54 -26.95 -2.36
CA GLU A 79 -15.97 -28.01 -1.43
C GLU A 79 -15.81 -29.41 -2.04
N ALA A 80 -16.12 -29.57 -3.32
CA ALA A 80 -15.98 -30.85 -4.03
C ALA A 80 -14.52 -31.25 -4.30
N LEU A 81 -13.62 -30.28 -4.53
CA LEU A 81 -12.19 -30.53 -4.67
C LEU A 81 -11.60 -31.11 -3.38
N GLY A 82 -11.98 -30.54 -2.22
CA GLY A 82 -11.69 -31.10 -0.91
C GLY A 82 -10.22 -31.15 -0.49
N ASP A 83 -9.29 -30.67 -1.33
CA ASP A 83 -7.89 -30.52 -0.97
C ASP A 83 -7.68 -29.35 0.02
N ASP A 84 -6.58 -29.39 0.78
CA ASP A 84 -6.30 -28.43 1.84
C ASP A 84 -6.31 -26.96 1.34
N ASP A 85 -5.79 -26.72 0.13
CA ASP A 85 -5.72 -25.39 -0.45
C ASP A 85 -7.12 -24.87 -0.83
N ALA A 86 -7.99 -25.75 -1.35
CA ALA A 86 -9.36 -25.44 -1.69
C ALA A 86 -10.22 -25.22 -0.43
N LEU A 87 -10.05 -26.04 0.60
CA LEU A 87 -10.77 -25.91 1.87
C LEU A 87 -10.36 -24.66 2.65
N GLU A 88 -9.08 -24.28 2.64
CA GLU A 88 -8.61 -23.01 3.24
C GLU A 88 -9.28 -21.82 2.56
N LEU A 89 -9.28 -21.77 1.22
CA LEU A 89 -9.91 -20.69 0.47
C LEU A 89 -11.43 -20.67 0.69
N LEU A 90 -12.07 -21.84 0.69
CA LEU A 90 -13.51 -21.96 0.97
C LEU A 90 -13.85 -21.42 2.35
N GLY A 91 -13.06 -21.75 3.37
CA GLY A 91 -13.23 -21.24 4.74
C GLY A 91 -13.10 -19.72 4.81
N ALA A 92 -12.08 -19.17 4.15
CA ALA A 92 -11.88 -17.73 4.07
C ALA A 92 -13.06 -17.02 3.37
N LEU A 93 -13.52 -17.55 2.24
CA LEU A 93 -14.66 -17.01 1.49
C LEU A 93 -15.98 -17.13 2.28
N LYS A 94 -16.23 -18.25 2.95
CA LYS A 94 -17.41 -18.42 3.82
C LYS A 94 -17.41 -17.38 4.96
N THR A 95 -16.25 -17.12 5.56
CA THR A 95 -16.09 -16.14 6.64
C THR A 95 -16.33 -14.71 6.16
N SER A 96 -15.93 -14.38 4.94
CA SER A 96 -16.08 -13.03 4.37
C SER A 96 -17.38 -12.80 3.60
N GLY A 97 -18.35 -13.72 3.68
CA GLY A 97 -19.62 -13.62 2.94
C GLY A 97 -19.44 -13.73 1.42
N GLY A 98 -18.40 -14.43 0.97
CA GLY A 98 -18.07 -14.64 -0.44
C GLY A 98 -17.26 -13.50 -1.07
N ALA A 99 -16.96 -12.42 -0.34
CA ALA A 99 -16.22 -11.28 -0.87
C ALA A 99 -14.73 -11.32 -0.48
N CYS A 100 -13.82 -10.95 -1.38
CA CYS A 100 -12.40 -10.84 -1.09
C CYS A 100 -11.77 -9.67 -1.84
N PHE A 101 -10.66 -9.15 -1.33
CA PHE A 101 -9.89 -8.15 -2.06
C PHE A 101 -9.04 -8.82 -3.14
N GLY A 102 -9.12 -8.31 -4.37
CA GLY A 102 -8.29 -8.73 -5.48
C GLY A 102 -7.38 -7.59 -5.94
N SER A 103 -6.07 -7.83 -5.96
CA SER A 103 -5.10 -6.96 -6.62
C SER A 103 -4.82 -7.49 -8.02
N ARG A 104 -4.98 -6.68 -9.06
CA ARG A 104 -4.81 -7.12 -10.45
C ARG A 104 -3.38 -7.55 -10.69
N LEU A 105 -3.20 -8.71 -11.32
CA LEU A 105 -1.89 -9.21 -11.69
C LEU A 105 -1.23 -8.26 -12.70
N LEU A 106 -0.07 -7.73 -12.34
CA LEU A 106 0.76 -6.95 -13.25
C LEU A 106 1.43 -7.85 -14.30
N PRO A 107 1.74 -7.36 -15.51
CA PRO A 107 2.49 -8.11 -16.50
C PRO A 107 3.96 -8.25 -16.04
N ASN A 108 4.49 -9.47 -16.08
CA ASN A 108 5.89 -9.80 -15.80
C ASN A 108 6.50 -9.05 -14.60
N PRO A 109 5.88 -9.10 -13.40
CA PRO A 109 6.37 -8.34 -12.27
C PRO A 109 7.68 -8.95 -11.77
N LEU A 110 8.71 -8.13 -11.58
CA LEU A 110 9.82 -8.48 -10.73
C LEU A 110 9.36 -8.34 -9.28
N THR A 111 9.26 -9.48 -8.62
CA THR A 111 8.82 -9.64 -7.23
C THR A 111 9.97 -9.46 -6.25
N ARG A 112 11.21 -9.69 -6.68
CA ARG A 112 12.39 -9.59 -5.83
C ARG A 112 12.97 -8.18 -5.85
N TRP A 113 12.92 -7.52 -4.69
CA TRP A 113 13.60 -6.25 -4.47
C TRP A 113 15.07 -6.49 -4.14
N THR A 114 15.98 -5.77 -4.82
CA THR A 114 17.41 -5.77 -4.51
C THR A 114 17.87 -4.37 -4.12
N PRO A 115 18.69 -4.21 -3.07
CA PRO A 115 19.27 -2.91 -2.74
C PRO A 115 19.99 -2.32 -3.96
N GLY A 116 19.66 -1.07 -4.30
CA GLY A 116 20.21 -0.38 -5.48
C GLY A 116 19.37 -0.50 -6.76
N LEU A 117 18.31 -1.33 -6.78
CA LEU A 117 17.42 -1.46 -7.95
C LEU A 117 16.83 -0.13 -8.42
N HIS A 118 16.52 0.77 -7.49
CA HIS A 118 16.05 2.14 -7.78
C HIS A 118 17.01 2.92 -8.69
N ARG A 119 18.33 2.70 -8.60
CA ARG A 119 19.34 3.35 -9.45
C ARG A 119 19.29 2.85 -10.88
N ALA A 120 19.03 1.56 -11.06
CA ALA A 120 18.91 0.94 -12.39
C ALA A 120 17.60 1.35 -13.09
N LEU A 121 16.53 1.57 -12.33
CA LEU A 121 15.21 1.89 -12.87
C LEU A 121 15.01 3.37 -13.22
N LYS A 122 15.95 4.26 -12.88
CA LYS A 122 15.84 5.72 -13.09
C LYS A 122 14.47 6.27 -12.64
N LEU A 123 14.07 5.88 -11.43
CA LEU A 123 12.75 6.23 -10.89
C LEU A 123 12.65 7.73 -10.69
N ASP A 124 11.45 8.27 -10.94
CA ASP A 124 11.14 9.66 -10.67
C ASP A 124 11.06 9.92 -9.16
N ASP A 125 11.78 10.94 -8.69
CA ASP A 125 11.80 11.33 -7.27
C ASP A 125 10.41 11.73 -6.77
N GLY A 126 9.57 12.30 -7.64
CA GLY A 126 8.19 12.64 -7.33
C GLY A 126 7.33 11.41 -7.03
N VAL A 127 7.51 10.32 -7.79
CA VAL A 127 6.84 9.04 -7.53
C VAL A 127 7.28 8.45 -6.19
N LEU A 128 8.58 8.45 -5.89
CA LEU A 128 9.12 7.95 -4.63
C LEU A 128 8.61 8.77 -3.43
N ALA A 129 8.67 10.09 -3.53
CA ALA A 129 8.17 11.01 -2.50
C ALA A 129 6.67 10.79 -2.24
N LYS A 130 5.89 10.54 -3.30
CA LYS A 130 4.46 10.25 -3.18
C LYS A 130 4.19 8.95 -2.43
N ILE A 131 4.94 7.88 -2.72
CA ILE A 131 4.82 6.61 -2.01
C ILE A 131 5.18 6.78 -0.53
N LEU A 132 6.28 7.48 -0.23
CA LEU A 132 6.70 7.75 1.14
C LEU A 132 5.67 8.59 1.91
N ALA A 133 5.14 9.63 1.29
CA ALA A 133 4.08 10.44 1.88
C ALA A 133 2.80 9.63 2.12
N PHE A 134 2.47 8.74 1.19
CA PHE A 134 1.33 7.84 1.34
C PHE A 134 1.52 6.85 2.48
N ASP A 135 2.69 6.20 2.61
CA ASP A 135 2.96 5.30 3.74
C ASP A 135 2.92 6.02 5.07
N ALA A 136 3.40 7.27 5.14
CA ALA A 136 3.28 8.09 6.35
C ALA A 136 1.81 8.39 6.68
N LEU A 137 0.98 8.69 5.68
CA LEU A 137 -0.45 8.95 5.85
C LEU A 137 -1.22 7.74 6.40
N ILE A 138 -0.91 6.54 5.90
CA ILE A 138 -1.60 5.30 6.32
C ILE A 138 -0.86 4.56 7.43
N GLU A 139 0.19 5.13 8.01
CA GLU A 139 1.03 4.50 9.03
C GLU A 139 1.57 3.10 8.62
N ASN A 140 1.95 2.93 7.35
CA ASN A 140 2.44 1.64 6.85
C ASN A 140 3.88 1.36 7.30
N GLY A 141 4.03 0.58 8.37
CA GLY A 141 5.33 0.17 8.90
C GLY A 141 6.07 -0.86 8.03
N ASP A 142 5.35 -1.66 7.25
CA ASP A 142 5.92 -2.84 6.57
C ASP A 142 6.85 -2.46 5.39
N ARG A 143 6.63 -1.29 4.78
CA ARG A 143 7.46 -0.80 3.66
C ARG A 143 8.89 -0.41 4.06
N ARG A 144 9.21 -0.37 5.35
CA ARG A 144 10.56 -0.06 5.86
C ARG A 144 11.54 -1.24 5.76
N ASN A 145 11.06 -2.42 5.38
CA ASN A 145 11.92 -3.59 5.20
C ASN A 145 12.77 -3.46 3.91
N ALA A 146 14.09 -3.34 4.08
CA ALA A 146 15.03 -3.18 2.98
C ALA A 146 15.11 -4.39 2.02
N HIS A 147 14.66 -5.57 2.47
CA HIS A 147 14.67 -6.81 1.69
C HIS A 147 13.33 -7.08 0.99
N ASN A 148 12.24 -6.57 1.53
CA ASN A 148 10.92 -6.66 0.92
C ASN A 148 10.06 -5.44 1.26
N PRO A 149 10.16 -4.34 0.50
CA PRO A 149 9.37 -3.13 0.74
C PRO A 149 7.91 -3.25 0.26
N ASN A 150 7.44 -4.46 -0.06
CA ASN A 150 6.15 -4.71 -0.71
C ASN A 150 5.96 -3.82 -1.96
N MET A 151 6.98 -3.82 -2.82
CA MET A 151 6.99 -3.12 -4.10
C MET A 151 7.26 -4.12 -5.22
N LEU A 152 6.54 -3.98 -6.33
CA LEU A 152 6.81 -4.71 -7.56
C LEU A 152 7.39 -3.76 -8.61
N VAL A 153 8.19 -4.32 -9.52
CA VAL A 153 8.60 -3.60 -10.73
C VAL A 153 7.95 -4.26 -11.93
N SER A 154 7.21 -3.51 -12.73
CA SER A 154 6.57 -4.01 -13.94
C SER A 154 6.66 -2.95 -15.02
N ASN A 155 7.12 -3.35 -16.21
CA ASN A 155 7.36 -2.49 -17.36
C ASN A 155 8.18 -1.23 -17.04
N GLY A 156 9.22 -1.38 -16.22
CA GLY A 156 10.11 -0.28 -15.82
C GLY A 156 9.54 0.69 -14.78
N ALA A 157 8.30 0.48 -14.31
CA ALA A 157 7.68 1.28 -13.25
C ALA A 157 7.60 0.49 -11.94
N ILE A 158 7.62 1.22 -10.82
CA ILE A 158 7.37 0.65 -9.49
C ILE A 158 5.88 0.70 -9.15
N TRP A 159 5.44 -0.31 -8.42
CA TRP A 159 4.05 -0.47 -8.01
C TRP A 159 4.00 -0.88 -6.54
N ALA A 160 3.33 -0.07 -5.72
CA ALA A 160 3.10 -0.38 -4.32
C ALA A 160 2.04 -1.47 -4.20
N ILE A 161 2.34 -2.47 -3.39
CA ILE A 161 1.43 -3.56 -3.02
C ILE A 161 1.40 -3.72 -1.50
N ASP A 162 0.47 -4.56 -1.04
CA ASP A 162 0.38 -5.08 0.32
C ASP A 162 0.41 -3.99 1.40
N HIS A 163 -0.74 -3.33 1.52
CA HIS A 163 -1.05 -2.33 2.51
C HIS A 163 -1.84 -2.90 3.69
N GLY A 164 -1.99 -4.22 3.81
CA GLY A 164 -2.89 -4.83 4.79
C GLY A 164 -2.42 -4.67 6.24
N GLN A 165 -1.14 -4.35 6.46
CA GLN A 165 -0.59 -3.97 7.76
C GLN A 165 -0.57 -2.44 7.99
N SER A 166 -1.28 -1.69 7.17
CA SER A 166 -1.46 -0.25 7.32
C SER A 166 -2.78 0.09 8.03
N LEU A 167 -2.89 1.37 8.40
CA LEU A 167 -3.89 1.96 9.25
C LEU A 167 -3.77 1.41 10.68
N PRO A 168 -3.78 2.26 11.71
CA PRO A 168 -3.79 1.78 13.08
C PRO A 168 -5.02 0.88 13.24
N ARG A 169 -4.79 -0.39 13.58
CA ARG A 169 -5.85 -1.33 14.00
C ARG A 169 -6.73 -0.61 14.99
N ARG A 170 -8.06 -0.70 14.83
CA ARG A 170 -9.06 0.00 15.67
C ARG A 170 -8.46 0.25 17.06
N PRO A 171 -8.17 1.51 17.46
CA PRO A 171 -7.98 1.73 18.88
C PRO A 171 -9.24 1.16 19.52
N ARG A 172 -9.10 0.31 20.54
CA ARG A 172 -10.24 -0.01 21.41
C ARG A 172 -10.69 1.34 21.92
N LEU A 173 -11.70 1.92 21.29
CA LEU A 173 -12.27 3.18 21.72
C LEU A 173 -12.72 2.89 23.16
N PRO A 174 -12.14 3.55 24.18
CA PRO A 174 -12.79 3.52 25.48
C PRO A 174 -14.24 3.96 25.25
N ALA A 175 -15.18 3.40 26.00
CA ALA A 175 -16.63 3.64 25.85
C ALA A 175 -17.04 5.13 25.89
N ARG A 176 -16.08 6.02 26.21
CA ARG A 176 -16.10 7.45 25.94
C ARG A 176 -14.84 7.86 25.18
N ALA A 177 -15.00 8.43 23.99
CA ALA A 177 -13.93 9.12 23.30
C ALA A 177 -13.57 10.40 24.06
N THR A 178 -12.38 10.44 24.67
CA THR A 178 -11.75 11.71 25.03
C THR A 178 -11.15 12.29 23.74
N PRO A 179 -11.44 13.55 23.36
CA PRO A 179 -10.83 14.16 22.18
C PRO A 179 -9.31 14.12 22.28
N LEU A 180 -8.63 13.65 21.22
CA LEU A 180 -7.17 13.72 21.16
C LEU A 180 -6.73 15.19 21.17
N PRO A 181 -5.73 15.56 21.99
CA PRO A 181 -5.16 16.90 21.91
C PRO A 181 -4.38 17.00 20.60
N LEU A 182 -4.81 17.90 19.72
CA LEU A 182 -4.02 18.34 18.58
C LEU A 182 -2.72 18.97 19.11
N ARG A 183 -1.63 18.21 19.14
CA ARG A 183 -0.30 18.79 19.33
C ARG A 183 0.10 19.52 18.06
N GLY A 184 -0.17 20.82 18.04
CA GLY A 184 0.38 21.72 17.04
C GLY A 184 1.90 21.83 17.18
N ALA A 185 2.61 21.46 16.13
CA ALA A 185 3.93 22.00 15.82
C ALA A 185 4.15 21.86 14.31
N HIS A 186 3.69 22.88 13.61
CA HIS A 186 4.02 23.14 12.21
C HIS A 186 5.51 23.41 12.08
N HIS A 187 6.18 22.72 11.16
CA HIS A 187 7.37 23.26 10.50
C HIS A 187 7.30 22.95 9.00
N LEU A 188 6.46 23.72 8.31
CA LEU A 188 6.64 24.00 6.89
C LEU A 188 6.55 25.53 6.70
N GLY A 189 7.73 26.14 6.56
CA GLY A 189 8.02 27.40 5.87
C GLY A 189 7.16 28.65 6.11
N ASP A 190 7.72 29.64 6.80
CA ASP A 190 7.58 31.04 6.38
C ASP A 190 8.97 31.62 6.11
N ARG A 191 9.39 31.56 4.85
CA ARG A 191 10.43 32.43 4.32
C ARG A 191 9.73 33.71 3.85
N ARG A 192 9.57 34.67 4.77
CA ARG A 192 9.25 36.06 4.40
C ARG A 192 10.07 37.03 5.24
N GLY A 193 10.95 37.75 4.53
CA GLY A 193 11.44 39.07 4.90
C GLY A 193 12.52 39.13 5.99
N VAL A 194 13.79 39.03 5.61
CA VAL A 194 14.87 39.65 6.39
C VAL A 194 14.99 41.11 5.91
N PRO A 195 14.79 42.14 6.76
CA PRO A 195 15.10 43.50 6.39
C PRO A 195 16.62 43.71 6.44
N HIS A 196 17.18 44.20 5.34
CA HIS A 196 18.54 44.75 5.31
C HIS A 196 18.60 45.99 6.22
N GLY A 197 19.41 45.93 7.28
CA GLY A 197 19.85 47.10 8.03
C GLY A 197 20.95 47.87 7.27
N PRO A 198 21.06 49.19 7.45
CA PRO A 198 21.91 50.03 6.61
C PRO A 198 23.40 49.88 6.92
N HIS A 199 24.19 50.00 5.86
CA HIS A 199 25.65 50.19 5.86
C HIS A 199 26.07 51.36 6.78
N GLU A 200 26.83 51.06 7.82
CA GLU A 200 27.77 52.01 8.41
C GLU A 200 29.17 51.74 7.85
N ARG A 201 29.81 52.84 7.45
CA ARG A 201 31.09 52.88 6.74
C ARG A 201 32.22 52.86 7.75
N ASP A 202 33.25 52.12 7.37
CA ASP A 202 34.60 52.14 7.91
C ASP A 202 35.24 53.53 7.75
N PRO A 203 36.04 54.02 8.72
CA PRO A 203 37.17 54.85 8.42
C PRO A 203 38.48 54.14 8.78
N ALA A 204 39.35 54.08 7.78
CA ALA A 204 40.68 53.52 7.80
C ALA A 204 41.69 54.32 8.65
N GLY A 205 42.77 53.63 9.07
CA GLY A 205 44.04 54.18 9.57
C GLY A 205 44.10 54.22 11.09
N GLU A 206 45.11 53.69 11.78
CA GLU A 206 46.54 53.98 11.60
C GLU A 206 47.41 52.96 12.35
N ARG A 207 48.72 52.96 12.05
CA ARG A 207 49.73 51.96 12.42
C ARG A 207 50.33 52.19 13.84
N ALA A 208 51.10 51.19 14.26
CA ALA A 208 52.39 51.25 14.97
C ALA A 208 52.46 50.75 16.43
N ASP A 209 53.33 49.74 16.58
CA ASP A 209 54.36 49.51 17.60
C ASP A 209 54.02 49.41 19.10
N GLY A 210 54.50 48.30 19.69
CA GLY A 210 54.54 48.03 21.13
C GLY A 210 54.73 46.55 21.44
#